data_AF-A0A850GP35-F1
#
_entry.id   AF-A0A850GP35-F1
#
_cell.length_a   1.000
_cell.length_b   1.000
_cell.length_c   1.000
_cell.angle_alpha   90.00
_cell.angle_beta   90.00
_cell.angle_gamma   90.00
#
_symmetry.space_group_name_H-M   'P 1'
#
loop_
_entity.id
_entity.type
_entity.pdbx_description
1 polymer ?
#
loop_
_entity_poly.entity_id
_entity_poly.type
_entity_poly.pdbx_seq_one_letter_code
_entity_poly.pdbx_strand_id
1 'polypeptide(L)'
;MKERSSMFDNIIHPDRQSHVYPGRTSMIRTARGIMTLQTEIAGAPLQVVTIIDYRGRVLQRFTNDVPAHLTTEAELTAFANELHATIDTQVQAKLTASARPNPGRERERRLAVAELYRRALDAYAKGDSLTARALLRACDRIRPGEPRVRAALEDLASAAGCRAPAA
;
A
#
# COMPACT_ATOMS: atom_id res chain seq x y z
N MET A 1 -33.65 2.65 -52.47
CA MET A 1 -33.59 1.83 -51.24
C MET A 1 -33.23 0.41 -51.65
N LYS A 2 -32.00 -0.02 -51.37
CA LYS A 2 -31.57 -1.42 -51.41
C LYS A 2 -30.32 -1.53 -50.54
N GLU A 3 -30.38 -2.47 -49.61
CA GLU A 3 -29.57 -2.60 -48.41
C GLU A 3 -28.11 -2.92 -48.72
N ARG A 4 -27.19 -2.22 -48.05
CA ARG A 4 -25.78 -2.62 -47.97
C ARG A 4 -25.68 -3.69 -46.89
N SER A 5 -25.76 -4.95 -47.32
CA SER A 5 -25.34 -6.09 -46.52
C SER A 5 -23.82 -6.03 -46.36
N SER A 6 -23.38 -5.40 -45.28
CA SER A 6 -21.98 -5.37 -44.86
C SER A 6 -21.69 -6.72 -44.21
N MET A 7 -21.16 -7.66 -45.01
CA MET A 7 -20.33 -8.76 -44.53
C MET A 7 -19.18 -8.14 -43.73
N PHE A 8 -19.37 -7.99 -42.41
CA PHE A 8 -18.24 -7.87 -41.52
C PHE A 8 -17.58 -9.24 -41.51
N ASP A 9 -16.48 -9.34 -42.25
CA ASP A 9 -15.49 -10.37 -42.10
C ASP A 9 -15.22 -10.56 -40.60
N ASN A 10 -15.74 -11.66 -40.07
CA ASN A 10 -15.29 -12.25 -38.83
C ASN A 10 -13.83 -12.65 -39.04
N ILE A 11 -12.92 -11.69 -38.86
CA ILE A 11 -11.52 -11.97 -38.58
C ILE A 11 -11.50 -12.56 -37.17
N ILE A 12 -11.78 -13.87 -37.11
CA ILE A 12 -11.51 -14.70 -35.96
C ILE A 12 -9.98 -14.68 -35.83
N HIS A 13 -9.46 -13.85 -34.92
CA HIS A 13 -8.08 -14.01 -34.46
C HIS A 13 -7.93 -15.44 -33.90
N PRO A 14 -7.06 -16.29 -34.45
CA PRO A 14 -6.92 -17.68 -34.02
C PRO A 14 -6.21 -17.87 -32.67
N ASP A 15 -5.89 -16.79 -31.93
CA ASP A 15 -5.09 -16.85 -30.69
C ASP A 15 -5.88 -16.63 -29.39
N ARG A 16 -7.21 -16.72 -29.41
CA ARG A 16 -7.96 -16.94 -28.17
C ARG A 16 -7.86 -18.41 -27.78
N GLN A 17 -6.67 -18.84 -27.37
CA GLN A 17 -6.54 -20.02 -26.50
C GLN A 17 -7.39 -19.72 -25.27
N SER A 18 -8.58 -20.31 -25.23
CA SER A 18 -9.40 -20.45 -24.03
C SER A 18 -8.47 -20.88 -22.90
N HIS A 19 -8.31 -20.03 -21.87
CA HIS A 19 -7.45 -20.32 -20.72
C HIS A 19 -7.83 -21.68 -20.13
N VAL A 20 -7.03 -22.70 -20.42
CA VAL A 20 -7.28 -24.09 -20.00
C VAL A 20 -7.07 -24.23 -18.48
N TYR A 21 -6.41 -23.27 -17.85
CA TYR A 21 -6.04 -23.31 -16.44
C TYR A 21 -6.57 -22.07 -15.69
N PRO A 22 -7.15 -22.23 -14.49
CA PRO A 22 -7.61 -21.10 -13.69
C PRO A 22 -6.39 -20.25 -13.27
N GLY A 23 -6.34 -19.02 -13.76
CA GLY A 23 -5.33 -18.05 -13.35
C GLY A 23 -5.51 -17.61 -11.88
N ARG A 24 -4.43 -17.18 -11.24
CA ARG A 24 -4.45 -16.66 -9.87
C ARG A 24 -4.16 -15.17 -9.84
N THR A 25 -4.97 -14.42 -9.10
CA THR A 25 -4.77 -12.98 -8.90
C THR A 25 -4.67 -12.66 -7.42
N SER A 26 -3.65 -11.88 -7.05
CA SER A 26 -3.51 -11.24 -5.74
C SER A 26 -3.62 -9.72 -5.89
N MET A 27 -4.24 -9.07 -4.90
CA MET A 27 -4.35 -7.61 -4.82
C MET A 27 -3.52 -7.09 -3.66
N ILE A 28 -2.60 -6.18 -3.94
CA ILE A 28 -1.70 -5.59 -2.96
C ILE A 28 -2.06 -4.11 -2.82
N ARG A 29 -2.52 -3.70 -1.63
CA ARG A 29 -2.81 -2.30 -1.32
C ARG A 29 -1.51 -1.55 -1.04
N THR A 30 -1.26 -0.50 -1.81
CA THR A 30 -0.15 0.43 -1.61
C THR A 30 -0.68 1.78 -1.12
N ALA A 31 0.18 2.63 -0.56
CA ALA A 31 -0.19 3.98 -0.11
C ALA A 31 -0.78 4.88 -1.21
N ARG A 32 -0.57 4.54 -2.48
CA ARG A 32 -1.01 5.34 -3.64
C ARG A 32 -2.07 4.63 -4.48
N GLY A 33 -2.47 3.40 -4.16
CA GLY A 33 -3.47 2.66 -4.93
C GLY A 33 -3.31 1.15 -4.87
N ILE A 34 -4.02 0.44 -5.74
CA ILE A 34 -4.00 -1.03 -5.80
C ILE A 34 -3.01 -1.47 -6.88
N MET A 35 -2.16 -2.43 -6.52
CA MET A 35 -1.31 -3.17 -7.43
C MET A 35 -1.88 -4.59 -7.54
N THR A 36 -1.83 -5.19 -8.72
CA THR A 36 -2.25 -6.58 -8.93
C THR A 36 -1.06 -7.43 -9.31
N LEU A 37 -1.09 -8.67 -8.84
CA LEU A 37 -0.20 -9.74 -9.25
C LEU A 37 -1.08 -10.81 -9.90
N GLN A 38 -0.88 -11.09 -11.18
CA GLN A 38 -1.68 -12.04 -11.95
C GLN A 38 -0.77 -13.16 -12.43
N THR A 39 -1.19 -14.41 -12.34
CA THR A 39 -0.40 -15.56 -12.77
C THR A 39 -1.25 -16.51 -13.59
N GLU A 40 -0.75 -16.86 -14.77
CA GLU A 40 -1.46 -17.67 -15.75
C GLU A 40 -0.48 -18.64 -16.42
N ILE A 41 -0.99 -19.79 -16.87
CA ILE A 41 -0.25 -20.73 -17.72
C ILE A 41 -0.62 -20.42 -19.18
N ALA A 42 0.38 -20.19 -20.03
CA ALA A 42 0.17 -19.81 -21.43
C ALA A 42 1.28 -20.35 -22.35
N GLY A 43 0.97 -20.42 -23.65
CA GLY A 43 1.95 -20.69 -24.71
C GLY A 43 2.11 -22.15 -25.14
N ALA A 44 2.92 -22.35 -26.18
CA ALA A 44 3.41 -23.64 -26.66
C ALA A 44 4.89 -23.47 -27.05
N PRO A 45 5.87 -23.85 -26.20
CA PRO A 45 5.73 -24.67 -24.99
C PRO A 45 5.01 -23.96 -23.84
N LEU A 46 4.47 -24.75 -22.89
CA LEU A 46 3.76 -24.24 -21.72
C LEU A 46 4.71 -23.44 -20.81
N GLN A 47 4.27 -22.25 -20.42
CA GLN A 47 4.99 -21.36 -19.51
C GLN A 47 4.05 -20.82 -18.43
N VAL A 48 4.58 -20.62 -17.22
CA VAL A 48 3.90 -19.84 -16.17
C VAL A 48 4.33 -18.39 -16.30
N VAL A 49 3.38 -17.52 -16.59
CA VAL A 49 3.59 -16.08 -16.72
C VAL A 49 2.98 -15.37 -15.52
N THR A 50 3.77 -14.55 -14.83
CA THR A 50 3.31 -13.70 -13.73
C THR A 50 3.50 -12.24 -14.08
N ILE A 51 2.43 -11.44 -14.01
CA ILE A 51 2.42 -10.01 -14.33
C ILE A 51 2.14 -9.21 -13.06
N ILE A 52 2.93 -8.16 -12.84
CA ILE A 52 2.67 -7.13 -11.83
C ILE A 52 2.15 -5.89 -12.55
N ASP A 53 0.89 -5.52 -12.31
CA ASP A 53 0.30 -4.28 -12.83
C ASP A 53 0.05 -3.27 -11.72
N TYR A 54 0.34 -2.00 -12.01
CA TYR A 54 -0.04 -0.89 -11.16
C TYR A 54 -0.63 0.24 -11.98
N ARG A 55 -1.93 0.51 -11.78
CA ARG A 55 -2.70 1.56 -12.46
C ARG A 55 -2.69 1.41 -13.99
N GLY A 56 -2.84 0.17 -14.48
CA GLY A 56 -2.88 -0.14 -15.91
C GLY A 56 -1.51 -0.07 -16.59
N ARG A 57 -0.44 -0.15 -15.81
CA ARG A 57 0.93 -0.27 -16.31
C ARG A 57 1.56 -1.54 -15.74
N VAL A 58 2.00 -2.41 -16.64
CA VAL A 58 2.82 -3.57 -16.30
C VAL A 58 4.17 -3.06 -15.79
N LEU A 59 4.42 -3.25 -14.50
CA LEU A 59 5.68 -2.90 -13.86
C LEU A 59 6.74 -3.98 -14.12
N GLN A 60 6.32 -5.23 -14.07
CA GLN A 60 7.22 -6.37 -14.22
C GLN A 60 6.47 -7.60 -14.74
N ARG A 61 7.17 -8.41 -15.54
CA ARG A 61 6.71 -9.69 -16.03
C ARG A 61 7.76 -10.75 -15.70
N PHE A 62 7.31 -11.89 -15.19
CA PHE A 62 8.11 -13.09 -14.98
C PHE A 62 7.58 -14.18 -15.91
N THR A 63 8.48 -14.93 -16.51
CA THR A 63 8.14 -16.07 -17.36
C THR A 63 9.00 -17.23 -16.90
N ASN A 64 8.36 -18.34 -16.53
CA ASN A 64 9.03 -19.55 -16.07
C ASN A 64 8.57 -20.71 -16.93
N ASP A 65 9.52 -21.50 -17.43
CA ASP A 65 9.20 -22.69 -18.18
C ASP A 65 8.56 -23.74 -17.25
N VAL A 66 7.55 -24.44 -17.76
CA VAL A 66 6.94 -25.57 -17.04
C VAL A 66 7.89 -26.77 -17.11
N PRO A 67 8.23 -27.39 -15.96
CA PRO A 67 9.00 -28.63 -15.97
C PRO A 67 8.31 -29.73 -16.78
N ALA A 68 9.04 -30.37 -17.69
CA ALA A 68 8.49 -31.36 -18.63
C ALA A 68 7.83 -32.59 -17.97
N HIS A 69 8.12 -32.85 -16.69
CA HIS A 69 7.54 -33.96 -15.94
C HIS A 69 6.14 -33.65 -15.37
N LEU A 70 5.73 -32.37 -15.33
CA LEU A 70 4.39 -31.98 -14.91
C LEU A 70 3.45 -32.13 -16.11
N THR A 71 2.50 -33.05 -16.00
CA THR A 71 1.64 -33.42 -17.14
C THR A 71 0.16 -33.31 -16.80
N THR A 72 -0.19 -33.26 -15.51
CA THR A 72 -1.58 -33.13 -15.08
C THR A 72 -1.97 -31.69 -14.79
N GLU A 73 -3.24 -31.36 -14.96
CA GLU A 73 -3.78 -30.03 -14.65
C GLU A 73 -3.54 -29.62 -13.18
N ALA A 74 -3.68 -30.58 -12.26
CA ALA A 74 -3.47 -30.34 -10.83
C ALA A 74 -2.00 -29.98 -10.52
N GLU A 75 -1.04 -30.68 -11.12
CA GLU A 75 0.39 -30.40 -10.97
C GLU A 75 0.77 -29.03 -11.54
N LEU A 76 0.27 -28.72 -12.75
CA LEU A 76 0.51 -27.42 -13.40
C LEU A 76 -0.07 -26.27 -12.56
N THR A 77 -1.28 -26.45 -12.05
CA THR A 77 -1.94 -25.47 -11.18
C THR A 77 -1.20 -25.31 -9.85
N ALA A 78 -0.73 -26.40 -9.25
CA ALA A 78 0.08 -26.35 -8.03
C ALA A 78 1.39 -25.60 -8.24
N PHE A 79 2.09 -25.88 -9.34
CA PHE A 79 3.33 -25.19 -9.72
C PHE A 79 3.12 -23.69 -9.95
N ALA A 80 2.06 -23.31 -10.69
CA ALA A 80 1.72 -21.91 -10.90
C ALA A 80 1.36 -21.19 -9.58
N ASN A 81 0.67 -21.88 -8.67
CA ASN A 81 0.35 -21.35 -7.33
C ASN A 81 1.60 -21.13 -6.47
N GLU A 82 2.56 -22.05 -6.51
CA GLU A 82 3.82 -21.94 -5.78
C GLU A 82 4.66 -20.75 -6.28
N LEU A 83 4.79 -20.61 -7.60
CA LEU A 83 5.47 -19.47 -8.22
C LEU A 83 4.77 -18.16 -7.85
N HIS A 84 3.44 -18.13 -7.92
CA HIS A 84 2.66 -16.96 -7.52
C HIS A 84 2.93 -16.56 -6.07
N ALA A 85 2.90 -17.51 -5.13
CA ALA A 85 3.13 -17.25 -3.71
C ALA A 85 4.56 -16.75 -3.44
N THR A 86 5.54 -17.31 -4.16
CA THR A 86 6.94 -16.88 -4.04
C THR A 86 7.12 -15.45 -4.55
N ILE A 87 6.56 -15.13 -5.73
CA ILE A 87 6.64 -13.78 -6.29
C ILE A 87 5.88 -12.78 -5.41
N ASP A 88 4.68 -13.12 -4.92
CA ASP A 88 3.92 -12.26 -4.00
C ASP A 88 4.75 -11.92 -2.75
N THR A 89 5.36 -12.93 -2.13
CA THR A 89 6.23 -12.75 -0.96
C THR A 89 7.40 -11.81 -1.27
N GLN A 90 8.07 -11.98 -2.42
CA GLN A 90 9.16 -11.10 -2.85
C GLN A 90 8.69 -9.66 -3.09
N VAL A 91 7.51 -9.48 -3.69
CA VAL A 91 6.93 -8.17 -3.97
C VAL A 91 6.58 -7.46 -2.66
N GLN A 92 5.92 -8.15 -1.72
CA GLN A 92 5.59 -7.59 -0.41
C GLN A 92 6.86 -7.23 0.39
N ALA A 93 7.90 -8.07 0.34
CA ALA A 93 9.18 -7.77 0.95
C ALA A 93 9.83 -6.51 0.35
N LYS A 94 9.82 -6.36 -0.99
CA LYS A 94 10.34 -5.16 -1.67
C LYS A 94 9.55 -3.90 -1.31
N LEU A 95 8.22 -3.99 -1.25
CA LEU A 95 7.37 -2.86 -0.84
C LEU A 95 7.65 -2.45 0.60
N THR A 96 7.80 -3.42 1.50
CA THR A 96 8.12 -3.18 2.92
C THR A 96 9.51 -2.56 3.07
N ALA A 97 10.51 -3.07 2.34
CA ALA A 97 11.85 -2.51 2.34
C ALA A 97 11.91 -1.09 1.74
N SER A 98 11.03 -0.80 0.76
CA SER A 98 10.91 0.53 0.14
C SER A 98 10.10 1.51 0.99
N ALA A 99 9.34 1.01 1.97
CA ALA A 99 8.65 1.81 2.98
C ALA A 99 9.58 2.34 4.09
N ARG A 100 10.91 2.26 3.90
CA ARG A 100 11.90 2.86 4.80
C ARG A 100 11.53 4.31 5.14
N PRO A 101 11.74 4.75 6.40
CA PRO A 101 11.49 6.12 6.78
C PRO A 101 12.33 7.04 5.89
N ASN A 102 11.64 7.80 5.03
CA ASN A 102 12.29 8.81 4.21
C ASN A 102 12.90 9.84 5.18
N PRO A 103 14.24 10.01 5.22
CA PRO A 103 14.88 10.92 6.17
C PRO A 103 14.41 12.37 6.01
N GLY A 104 13.96 12.75 4.81
CA GLY A 104 13.29 14.02 4.56
C GLY A 104 11.96 14.14 5.32
N ARG A 105 11.11 13.10 5.26
CA ARG A 105 9.84 13.06 6.03
C ARG A 105 10.07 12.99 7.53
N GLU A 106 11.12 12.31 7.98
CA GLU A 106 11.47 12.26 9.40
C GLU A 106 11.97 13.63 9.89
N ARG A 107 12.77 14.32 9.08
CA ARG A 107 13.18 15.71 9.35
C ARG A 107 11.97 16.64 9.38
N GLU A 108 11.07 16.55 8.39
CA GLU A 108 9.82 17.32 8.34
C GLU A 108 8.93 17.05 9.55
N ARG A 109 8.79 15.78 9.98
CA ARG A 109 8.06 15.41 11.20
C ARG A 109 8.68 16.04 12.45
N ARG A 110 10.01 16.02 12.58
CA ARG A 110 10.70 16.68 13.70
C ARG A 110 10.48 18.18 13.72
N LEU A 111 10.58 18.84 12.55
CA LEU A 111 10.31 20.27 12.42
C LEU A 111 8.85 20.62 12.74
N ALA A 112 7.89 19.79 12.29
CA ALA A 112 6.48 19.97 12.59
C ALA A 112 6.18 19.81 14.09
N VAL A 113 6.76 18.80 14.76
CA VAL A 113 6.61 18.62 16.21
C VAL A 113 7.24 19.80 16.97
N ALA A 114 8.43 20.26 16.56
CA ALA A 114 9.08 21.41 17.19
C ALA A 114 8.23 22.68 17.09
N GLU A 115 7.65 22.96 15.92
CA GLU A 115 6.80 24.13 15.71
C GLU A 115 5.47 24.03 16.48
N LEU A 116 4.84 22.85 16.50
CA LEU A 116 3.63 22.62 17.29
C LEU A 116 3.89 22.78 18.80
N TYR A 117 5.03 22.27 19.29
CA TYR A 117 5.43 22.41 20.68
C TYR A 117 5.69 23.89 21.03
N ARG A 118 6.41 24.62 20.18
CA ARG A 118 6.66 26.06 20.35
C ARG A 118 5.34 26.85 20.42
N ARG A 119 4.42 26.60 19.51
CA ARG A 119 3.08 27.23 19.52
C ARG A 119 2.26 26.87 20.74
N ALA A 120 2.41 25.65 21.26
CA ALA A 120 1.74 25.24 22.49
C ALA A 120 2.24 26.04 23.70
N LEU A 121 3.56 26.26 23.80
CA LEU A 121 4.14 27.09 24.84
C LEU A 121 3.70 28.56 24.71
N ASP A 122 3.68 29.09 23.49
CA ASP A 122 3.19 30.46 23.22
C ASP A 122 1.70 30.62 23.62
N ALA A 123 0.86 29.63 23.30
CA ALA A 123 -0.56 29.62 23.68
C ALA A 123 -0.72 29.55 25.21
N TYR A 124 0.09 28.71 25.87
CA TYR A 124 0.09 28.59 27.32
C TYR A 124 0.52 29.89 28.01
N ALA A 125 1.57 30.54 27.52
CA ALA A 125 2.04 31.83 28.03
C ALA A 125 0.98 32.94 27.89
N LYS A 126 0.12 32.86 26.87
CA LYS A 126 -1.04 33.76 26.67
C LYS A 126 -2.27 33.38 27.52
N GLY A 127 -2.19 32.34 28.32
CA GLY A 127 -3.30 31.83 29.14
C GLY A 127 -4.34 30.99 28.37
N ASP A 128 -4.07 30.65 27.11
CA ASP A 128 -4.93 29.77 26.31
C ASP A 128 -4.54 28.29 26.49
N SER A 129 -4.95 27.75 27.64
CA SER A 129 -4.68 26.37 28.03
C SER A 129 -5.38 25.34 27.13
N LEU A 130 -6.49 25.68 26.47
CA LEU A 130 -7.20 24.78 25.57
C LEU A 130 -6.41 24.57 24.28
N THR A 131 -5.96 25.66 23.65
CA THR A 131 -5.13 25.60 22.44
C THR A 131 -3.78 24.95 22.74
N ALA A 132 -3.15 25.28 23.87
CA ALA A 132 -1.89 24.64 24.30
C ALA A 132 -2.05 23.11 24.41
N ARG A 133 -3.13 22.65 25.04
CA ARG A 133 -3.41 21.21 25.19
C ARG A 133 -3.70 20.53 23.85
N ALA A 134 -4.46 21.16 22.96
CA ALA A 134 -4.76 20.62 21.64
C ALA A 134 -3.48 20.44 20.80
N LEU A 135 -2.57 21.43 20.84
CA LEU A 135 -1.30 21.38 20.13
C LEU A 135 -0.34 20.32 20.71
N LEU A 136 -0.29 20.16 22.03
CA LEU A 136 0.50 19.09 22.66
C LEU A 136 -0.07 17.69 22.37
N ARG A 137 -1.39 17.52 22.33
CA ARG A 137 -2.03 16.28 21.87
C ARG A 137 -1.75 16.00 20.39
N ALA A 138 -1.61 17.03 19.56
CA ALA A 138 -1.15 16.87 18.19
C ALA A 138 0.32 16.42 18.12
N CYS A 139 1.19 16.94 18.99
CA CYS A 139 2.58 16.48 19.12
C CYS A 139 2.65 14.99 19.49
N ASP A 140 1.88 14.55 20.50
CA ASP A 140 1.86 13.16 20.97
C ASP A 140 1.32 12.19 19.90
N ARG A 141 0.36 12.61 19.07
CA ARG A 141 -0.10 11.81 17.92
C ARG A 141 0.97 11.64 16.84
N ILE A 142 1.82 12.63 16.64
CA ILE A 142 2.90 12.58 15.62
C ILE A 142 4.12 11.81 16.17
N ARG A 143 4.43 11.97 17.45
CA ARG A 143 5.55 11.32 18.12
C ARG A 143 5.13 10.83 19.52
N PRO A 144 4.53 9.63 19.59
CA PRO A 144 4.03 9.08 20.83
C PRO A 144 5.15 8.90 21.86
N GLY A 145 4.88 9.34 23.08
CA GLY A 145 5.77 9.09 24.21
C GLY A 145 7.01 9.99 24.31
N GLU A 146 7.02 11.12 23.61
CA GLU A 146 8.04 12.16 23.81
C GLU A 146 7.96 12.71 25.26
N PRO A 147 9.03 12.59 26.08
CA PRO A 147 8.97 12.90 27.51
C PRO A 147 8.55 14.34 27.81
N ARG A 148 9.02 15.29 26.99
CA ARG A 148 8.72 16.73 27.13
C ARG A 148 7.27 17.07 26.83
N VAL A 149 6.64 16.36 25.88
CA VAL A 149 5.23 16.54 25.53
C VAL A 149 4.35 15.96 26.63
N ARG A 150 4.74 14.80 27.18
CA ARG A 150 4.04 14.15 28.29
C ARG A 150 4.07 15.01 29.55
N ALA A 151 5.25 15.48 29.96
CA ALA A 151 5.39 16.38 31.11
C ALA A 151 4.54 17.65 30.95
N ALA A 152 4.59 18.30 29.77
CA ALA A 152 3.78 19.49 29.52
C ALA A 152 2.25 19.22 29.55
N LEU A 153 1.81 18.02 29.13
CA LEU A 153 0.40 17.61 29.23
C LEU A 153 -0.02 17.32 30.68
N GLU A 154 0.87 16.76 31.50
CA GLU A 154 0.67 16.51 32.92
C GLU A 154 0.62 17.82 33.71
N ASP A 155 1.52 18.77 33.41
CA ASP A 155 1.53 20.12 33.99
C ASP A 155 0.23 20.87 33.69
N LEU A 156 -0.23 20.82 32.43
CA LEU A 156 -1.52 21.41 32.02
C LEU A 156 -2.73 20.73 32.66
N ALA A 157 -2.67 19.41 32.87
CA ALA A 157 -3.74 18.68 33.56
C ALA A 157 -3.80 19.08 35.04
N SER A 158 -2.64 19.25 35.67
CA SER A 158 -2.52 19.66 37.07
C SER A 158 -2.94 21.13 37.27
N ALA A 159 -2.52 22.03 36.39
CA ALA A 159 -2.89 23.45 36.43
C ALA A 159 -4.40 23.69 36.19
N ALA A 160 -5.05 22.86 35.36
CA ALA A 160 -6.49 22.90 35.17
C ALA A 160 -7.28 22.42 36.42
N GLY A 161 -6.69 21.53 37.23
CA GLY A 161 -7.26 21.05 38.49
C GLY A 161 -7.19 22.05 39.64
N CYS A 162 -6.25 23.01 39.60
CA CYS A 162 -6.12 24.06 40.63
C CYS A 162 -7.02 25.28 40.40
N ARG A 163 -7.74 25.37 39.27
CA ARG A 163 -8.80 26.37 39.04
C ARG A 163 -10.19 25.78 39.27
N ALA A 164 -10.46 25.31 40.49
CA ALA A 164 -11.83 25.30 40.98
C ALA A 164 -12.18 26.74 41.35
N PRO A 165 -13.18 27.39 40.73
CA PRO A 165 -13.64 28.68 41.20
C PRO A 165 -14.26 28.48 42.59
N ALA A 166 -13.81 29.29 43.55
CA ALA A 166 -14.62 29.56 44.72
C ALA A 166 -15.85 30.36 44.25
N ALA A 167 -17.01 29.70 44.22
CA ALA A 167 -18.33 30.30 44.25
C ALA A 167 -19.33 29.25 44.75
#